data_AF-A0A2S5TJG2-F1
#
_entry.id   AF-A0A2S5TJG2-F1
#
_cell.length_a   1.000
_cell.length_b   1.000
_cell.length_c   1.000
_cell.angle_alpha   90.00
_cell.angle_beta   90.00
_cell.angle_gamma   90.00
#
_symmetry.space_group_name_H-M   'P 1'
#
loop_
_entity.id
_entity.type
_entity.pdbx_description
1 polymer ?
#
loop_
_entity_poly.entity_id
_entity_poly.type
_entity_poly.pdbx_seq_one_letter_code
_entity_poly.pdbx_strand_id
1 'polypeptide(L)'
;MRRIVLLSGLLLGACVQLSACAQTMNPSEAAVPVPGKVSDLDAFGRFIASRPTPEQFRARYPDVKLVLPGDIATKEFRHDNSRYFADTDSEGRITGGRFM
;
A
#
# COMPACT_ATOMS: atom_id res chain seq x y z
N MET A 1 -38.08 59.21 -16.99
CA MET A 1 -38.79 59.01 -15.71
C MET A 1 -37.80 58.42 -14.70
N ARG A 2 -37.73 59.01 -13.51
CA ARG A 2 -36.79 58.73 -12.40
C ARG A 2 -37.18 57.46 -11.61
N ARG A 3 -36.18 56.77 -11.04
CA ARG A 3 -36.07 56.13 -9.70
C ARG A 3 -34.83 55.20 -9.73
N ILE A 4 -33.63 55.59 -9.28
CA ILE A 4 -33.11 55.87 -7.91
C ILE A 4 -33.01 54.59 -7.04
N VAL A 5 -31.82 54.42 -6.41
CA VAL A 5 -31.46 53.67 -5.18
C VAL A 5 -30.72 52.35 -5.43
N LEU A 6 -29.37 52.36 -5.49
CA LEU A 6 -28.36 52.20 -4.39
C LEU A 6 -28.05 50.71 -4.08
N LEU A 7 -26.85 50.21 -4.39
CA LEU A 7 -25.65 50.20 -3.51
C LEU A 7 -25.87 49.43 -2.20
N SER A 8 -25.31 48.23 -2.10
CA SER A 8 -24.82 47.53 -0.88
C SER A 8 -24.15 46.24 -1.37
N GLY A 9 -22.83 46.10 -1.34
CA GLY A 9 -22.09 45.56 -0.19
C GLY A 9 -22.12 44.02 -0.26
N LEU A 10 -21.11 43.22 0.05
CA LEU A 10 -19.82 43.40 0.69
C LEU A 10 -19.17 42.00 0.66
N LEU A 11 -17.90 41.90 0.23
CA LEU A 11 -16.83 41.03 0.74
C LEU A 11 -17.02 39.51 0.96
N LEU A 12 -16.00 38.80 0.45
CA LEU A 12 -15.29 37.63 1.02
C LEU A 12 -16.02 36.28 1.14
N GLY A 13 -15.48 35.29 0.43
CA GLY A 13 -15.78 33.87 0.65
C GLY A 13 -14.83 32.96 -0.11
N ALA A 14 -13.52 33.09 0.14
CA ALA A 14 -12.54 32.09 -0.30
C ALA A 14 -12.72 30.81 0.55
N CYS A 15 -13.14 29.71 -0.07
CA CYS A 15 -12.95 28.37 0.47
C CYS A 15 -12.44 27.47 -0.65
N VAL A 16 -11.12 27.32 -0.68
CA VAL A 16 -10.38 26.31 -1.43
C VAL A 16 -10.90 24.94 -0.98
N GLN A 17 -11.66 24.27 -1.85
CA GLN A 17 -12.01 22.86 -1.68
C GLN A 17 -11.01 22.05 -2.50
N LEU A 18 -9.82 21.78 -1.93
CA LEU A 18 -9.00 20.67 -2.38
C LEU A 18 -9.36 19.46 -1.51
N SER A 19 -10.33 18.71 -2.04
CA SER A 19 -10.89 17.51 -1.47
C SER A 19 -9.84 16.40 -1.39
N ALA A 20 -9.54 16.00 -0.16
CA ALA A 20 -9.38 14.62 0.30
C ALA A 20 -8.56 13.64 -0.58
N CYS A 21 -7.24 13.60 -0.34
CA CYS A 21 -6.50 12.34 -0.35
C CYS A 21 -6.33 11.84 1.10
N ALA A 22 -7.41 11.82 1.87
CA ALA A 22 -7.46 10.97 3.05
C ALA A 22 -7.73 9.56 2.53
N GLN A 23 -6.68 8.89 2.07
CA GLN A 23 -6.70 7.45 1.90
C GLN A 23 -7.15 6.89 3.24
N THR A 24 -8.36 6.35 3.28
CA THR A 24 -8.83 5.53 4.39
C THR A 24 -7.80 4.42 4.52
N MET A 25 -6.83 4.63 5.41
CA MET A 25 -6.03 3.56 5.98
C MET A 25 -7.06 2.68 6.67
N ASN A 26 -7.57 1.69 5.92
CA ASN A 26 -8.29 0.60 6.53
C ASN A 26 -7.32 0.07 7.57
N PRO A 27 -7.61 0.16 8.88
CA PRO A 27 -6.73 -0.39 9.88
C PRO A 27 -6.60 -1.84 9.48
N SER A 28 -5.42 -2.24 9.03
CA SER A 28 -5.12 -3.62 8.76
C SER A 28 -5.48 -4.33 10.05
N GLU A 29 -6.60 -5.05 10.04
CA GLU A 29 -6.96 -6.00 11.06
C GLU A 29 -5.66 -6.72 11.42
N ALA A 30 -5.22 -6.55 12.67
CA ALA A 30 -3.83 -6.77 13.04
C ALA A 30 -3.38 -8.13 12.46
N ALA A 31 -2.49 -8.08 11.49
CA ALA A 31 -2.22 -9.23 10.65
C ALA A 31 -1.63 -10.31 11.57
N VAL A 32 -2.36 -11.41 11.77
CA VAL A 32 -1.86 -12.53 12.59
C VAL A 32 -0.53 -13.00 11.96
N PRO A 33 0.61 -12.88 12.67
CA PRO A 33 1.90 -13.23 12.10
C PRO A 33 1.98 -14.73 11.82
N VAL A 34 2.54 -15.09 10.67
CA VAL A 34 2.86 -16.46 10.30
C VAL A 34 4.37 -16.65 10.52
N PRO A 35 4.78 -17.36 11.58
CA PRO A 35 6.19 -17.54 11.88
C PRO A 35 6.85 -18.52 10.91
N GLY A 36 8.15 -18.34 10.71
CA GLY A 36 8.98 -19.17 9.87
C GLY A 36 8.75 -18.94 8.37
N LYS A 37 8.99 -20.00 7.60
CA LYS A 37 8.95 -19.96 6.13
C LYS A 37 7.53 -20.20 5.63
N VAL A 38 7.24 -19.81 4.38
CA VAL A 38 5.92 -20.05 3.80
C VAL A 38 5.74 -21.53 3.47
N SER A 39 4.85 -22.18 4.20
CA SER A 39 4.43 -23.57 3.97
C SER A 39 3.09 -23.68 3.23
N ASP A 40 2.15 -22.76 3.48
CA ASP A 40 0.86 -22.68 2.79
C ASP A 40 0.95 -21.68 1.62
N LEU A 41 1.23 -22.20 0.42
CA LEU A 41 1.35 -21.41 -0.80
C LEU A 41 0.01 -20.83 -1.29
N ASP A 42 -1.11 -21.48 -0.98
CA ASP A 42 -2.43 -20.99 -1.39
C ASP A 42 -2.85 -19.78 -0.54
N ALA A 43 -2.61 -19.83 0.76
CA ALA A 43 -2.83 -18.70 1.66
C ALA A 43 -1.91 -17.53 1.33
N PHE A 44 -0.65 -17.83 1.03
CA PHE A 44 0.30 -16.82 0.57
C PHE A 44 -0.15 -16.18 -0.75
N GLY A 45 -0.55 -16.99 -1.73
CA GLY A 45 -1.07 -16.50 -3.01
C GLY A 45 -2.26 -15.56 -2.86
N ARG A 46 -3.23 -15.93 -1.99
CA ARG A 46 -4.37 -15.06 -1.64
C ARG A 46 -3.94 -13.76 -0.98
N PHE A 47 -2.95 -13.81 -0.10
CA PHE A 47 -2.39 -12.60 0.52
C PHE A 47 -1.73 -11.69 -0.50
N ILE A 48 -0.89 -12.21 -1.40
CA ILE A 48 -0.27 -11.41 -2.48
C ILE A 48 -1.33 -10.83 -3.42
N ALA A 49 -2.39 -11.59 -3.74
CA ALA A 49 -3.50 -11.11 -4.57
C ALA A 49 -4.26 -9.92 -3.97
N SER A 50 -4.18 -9.71 -2.65
CA SER A 50 -4.73 -8.50 -1.99
C SER A 50 -3.90 -7.22 -2.23
N ARG A 51 -2.76 -7.35 -2.91
CA ARG A 51 -1.80 -6.28 -3.22
C ARG A 51 -1.28 -5.54 -1.98
N PRO A 52 -0.65 -6.27 -1.04
CA PRO A 52 -0.22 -5.71 0.23
C PRO A 52 0.90 -4.70 0.05
N THR A 53 1.02 -3.76 0.99
CA THR A 53 2.24 -2.94 1.10
C THR A 53 3.39 -3.79 1.65
N PRO A 54 4.66 -3.37 1.46
CA PRO A 54 5.80 -4.03 2.08
C PRO A 54 5.71 -4.15 3.61
N GLU A 55 5.13 -3.15 4.28
CA GLU A 55 4.91 -3.16 5.74
C GLU A 55 3.90 -4.24 6.13
N GLN A 56 2.79 -4.35 5.40
CA GLN A 56 1.79 -5.40 5.62
C GLN A 56 2.38 -6.79 5.39
N PHE A 57 3.24 -6.95 4.37
CA PHE A 57 3.97 -8.20 4.14
C PHE A 57 4.84 -8.56 5.34
N ARG A 58 5.68 -7.63 5.81
CA ARG A 58 6.58 -7.89 6.95
C ARG A 58 5.81 -8.15 8.26
N ALA A 59 4.65 -7.54 8.44
CA ALA A 59 3.78 -7.82 9.59
C ALA A 59 3.19 -9.24 9.54
N ARG A 60 2.76 -9.70 8.35
CA ARG A 60 2.16 -11.03 8.17
C ARG A 60 3.20 -12.16 8.11
N TYR A 61 4.33 -11.93 7.46
CA TYR A 61 5.40 -12.93 7.24
C TYR A 61 6.75 -12.38 7.74
N PRO A 62 6.93 -12.22 9.07
CA PRO A 62 8.10 -11.54 9.63
C PRO A 62 9.43 -12.25 9.36
N ASP A 63 9.41 -13.57 9.21
CA ASP A 63 10.61 -14.38 9.01
C ASP A 63 10.94 -14.64 7.53
N VAL A 64 10.09 -14.15 6.61
CA VAL A 64 10.32 -14.24 5.17
C VAL A 64 11.06 -12.99 4.71
N LYS A 65 12.27 -13.17 4.17
CA LYS A 65 13.04 -12.06 3.61
C LYS A 65 12.34 -11.52 2.35
N LEU A 66 11.74 -10.35 2.47
CA LEU A 66 11.21 -9.59 1.34
C LEU A 66 12.37 -8.86 0.62
N VAL A 67 12.47 -9.04 -0.68
CA VAL A 67 13.39 -8.30 -1.56
C VAL A 67 12.55 -7.49 -2.55
N LEU A 68 12.74 -6.18 -2.56
CA LEU A 68 12.00 -5.25 -3.42
C LEU A 68 12.79 -4.91 -4.70
N PRO A 69 12.13 -4.37 -5.75
CA PRO A 69 12.83 -3.85 -6.91
C PRO A 69 13.85 -2.78 -6.52
N GLY A 70 15.09 -2.93 -6.99
CA GLY A 70 16.19 -2.03 -6.67
C GLY A 70 17.03 -2.45 -5.45
N ASP A 71 16.56 -3.40 -4.64
CA ASP A 71 17.38 -3.95 -3.55
C ASP A 71 18.57 -4.74 -4.12
N ILE A 72 19.74 -4.52 -3.52
CA ILE A 72 20.92 -5.31 -3.82
C ILE A 72 20.80 -6.64 -3.09
N ALA A 73 20.57 -7.71 -3.85
CA ALA A 73 20.51 -9.08 -3.35
C ALA A 73 21.24 -10.05 -4.27
N THR A 74 21.95 -11.02 -3.68
CA THR A 74 22.50 -12.15 -4.43
C THR A 74 21.38 -13.13 -4.75
N LYS A 75 21.32 -13.60 -6.00
CA LYS A 75 20.39 -14.66 -6.43
C LYS A 75 20.93 -16.04 -6.05
N GLU A 76 21.04 -16.29 -4.75
CA GLU A 76 21.30 -17.63 -4.22
C GLU A 76 20.05 -18.49 -4.43
N PHE A 77 20.17 -19.75 -4.82
CA PHE A 77 19.01 -20.62 -4.97
C PHE A 77 18.65 -21.27 -3.62
N ARG A 78 17.40 -21.12 -3.15
CA ARG A 78 16.88 -21.67 -1.89
C ARG A 78 15.52 -22.33 -2.11
N HIS A 79 15.39 -23.57 -1.64
CA HIS A 79 14.17 -24.39 -1.81
C HIS A 79 13.15 -24.24 -0.67
N ASP A 80 13.37 -23.31 0.25
CA ASP A 80 12.70 -23.31 1.55
C ASP A 80 11.64 -22.22 1.71
N ASN A 81 11.34 -21.44 0.67
CA ASN A 81 10.42 -20.31 0.69
C ASN A 81 10.74 -19.26 1.78
N SER A 82 12.01 -19.13 2.18
CA SER A 82 12.45 -18.15 3.17
C SER A 82 12.68 -16.75 2.60
N ARG A 83 12.66 -16.59 1.27
CA ARG A 83 12.92 -15.31 0.60
C ARG A 83 12.03 -15.11 -0.61
N TYR A 84 11.34 -13.98 -0.63
CA TYR A 84 10.41 -13.62 -1.68
C TYR A 84 10.91 -12.38 -2.43
N PHE A 85 11.10 -12.52 -3.74
CA PHE A 85 11.44 -11.41 -4.63
C PHE A 85 10.13 -10.85 -5.18
N ALA A 86 9.76 -9.66 -4.73
CA ALA A 86 8.47 -9.05 -5.05
C ALA A 86 8.55 -8.17 -6.30
N ASP A 87 7.48 -8.24 -7.11
CA ASP A 87 7.18 -7.22 -8.10
C ASP A 87 6.26 -6.18 -7.48
N THR A 88 6.49 -4.89 -7.76
CA THR A 88 5.67 -3.80 -7.24
C THR A 88 5.08 -2.94 -8.36
N ASP A 89 3.91 -2.36 -8.12
CA ASP A 89 3.35 -1.33 -9.00
C ASP A 89 3.95 0.07 -8.73
N SER A 90 3.43 1.08 -9.44
CA SER A 90 3.85 2.47 -9.29
C SER A 90 3.58 3.07 -7.91
N GLU A 91 2.68 2.48 -7.12
CA GLU A 91 2.40 2.90 -5.75
C GLU A 91 3.26 2.14 -4.72
N GLY A 92 4.13 1.23 -5.18
CA GLY A 92 4.98 0.41 -4.31
C GLY A 92 4.23 -0.76 -3.66
N ARG A 93 3.01 -1.08 -4.09
CA ARG A 93 2.27 -2.26 -3.60
C ARG A 93 2.80 -3.51 -4.28
N ILE A 94 2.87 -4.60 -3.52
CA ILE A 94 3.31 -5.89 -4.04
C ILE A 94 2.21 -6.41 -4.97
N THR A 95 2.56 -6.80 -6.20
CA THR A 95 1.61 -7.30 -7.22
C THR A 95 1.85 -8.75 -7.58
N GLY A 96 3.01 -9.28 -7.24
CA GLY A 96 3.47 -10.59 -7.66
C GLY A 96 4.88 -10.84 -7.15
N GLY A 97 5.56 -11.79 -7.78
CA GLY A 97 6.92 -12.19 -7.40
C GLY A 97 7.14 -13.69 -7.39
N ARG A 98 8.26 -14.11 -6.81
CA ARG A 98 8.67 -15.51 -6.76
C ARG A 98 9.58 -15.81 -5.58
N PHE A 99 9.45 -17.02 -5.03
CA PHE A 99 10.46 -17.63 -4.17
C PHE A 99 11.62 -18.15 -5.03
N MET A 100 12.85 -17.74 -4.72
CA MET A 100 14.08 -18.21 -5.35
C MET A 100 15.10 -18.62 -4.32
#